data_AF-A0A0F9LRC7-F1
#
_entry.id   AF-A0A0F9LRC7-F1
#
_cell.length_a   1.000
_cell.length_b   1.000
_cell.length_c   1.000
_cell.angle_alpha   90.00
_cell.angle_beta   90.00
_cell.angle_gamma   90.00
#
_symmetry.space_group_name_H-M   'P 1'
#
loop_
_entity.id
_entity.type
_entity.pdbx_description
1 polymer ?
#
loop_
_entity_poly.entity_id
_entity_poly.type
_entity_poly.pdbx_seq_one_letter_code
_entity_poly.pdbx_strand_id
1 'polypeptide(L)'
;MKVKIKLDGQEREIEISGLKRKHARDWLKKMRTIAEKAKAEDLSAVGDAEEFLDYQDKQAIEFSSLSKEEFDNLDIEEANKILSAIGKLLFPQSKGESLF
;
A
#
# COMPACT_ATOMS: atom_id res chain seq x y z
N MET A 1 -12.84 -0.78 -6.14
CA MET A 1 -13.12 0.45 -5.34
C MET A 1 -12.66 1.62 -6.16
N LYS A 2 -13.36 2.75 -6.12
CA LYS A 2 -12.90 3.95 -6.82
C LYS A 2 -12.29 4.94 -5.84
N VAL A 3 -11.21 5.59 -6.25
CA VAL A 3 -10.48 6.59 -5.46
C VAL A 3 -10.32 7.83 -6.32
N LYS A 4 -10.63 9.00 -5.76
CA LYS A 4 -10.33 10.27 -6.39
C LYS A 4 -8.94 10.71 -5.98
N ILE A 5 -8.13 11.04 -6.96
CA ILE A 5 -6.78 11.57 -6.79
C ILE A 5 -6.59 12.83 -7.60
N LYS A 6 -5.53 13.58 -7.30
CA LYS A 6 -5.04 14.67 -8.13
C LYS A 6 -3.77 14.23 -8.86
N LEU A 7 -3.77 14.36 -10.18
CA LEU A 7 -2.62 14.03 -11.04
C LEU A 7 -2.43 15.17 -12.03
N ASP A 8 -1.23 15.72 -12.13
CA ASP A 8 -0.90 16.85 -13.02
C ASP A 8 -1.84 18.06 -12.87
N GLY A 9 -2.28 18.32 -11.64
CA GLY A 9 -3.18 19.43 -11.34
C GLY A 9 -4.67 19.16 -11.63
N GLN A 10 -5.01 17.99 -12.19
CA GLN A 10 -6.38 17.59 -12.51
C GLN A 10 -6.90 16.53 -11.56
N GLU A 11 -8.19 16.61 -11.19
CA GLU A 11 -8.85 15.54 -10.45
C GLU A 11 -9.18 14.37 -11.38
N ARG A 12 -8.81 13.17 -10.94
CA ARG A 12 -9.09 11.92 -11.65
C ARG A 12 -9.66 10.89 -10.71
N GLU A 13 -10.66 10.14 -11.18
CA GLU A 13 -11.16 8.96 -10.50
C GLU A 13 -10.46 7.73 -11.08
N ILE A 14 -9.76 6.98 -10.22
CA ILE A 14 -9.09 5.72 -10.56
C ILE A 14 -9.81 4.54 -9.94
N GLU A 15 -9.66 3.37 -10.54
CA GLU A 15 -10.19 2.13 -9.98
C GLU A 15 -9.08 1.29 -9.36
N ILE A 16 -9.34 0.75 -8.16
CA ILE A 16 -8.53 -0.26 -7.48
C ILE A 16 -9.30 -1.58 -7.52
N SER A 17 -8.71 -2.59 -8.15
CA SER A 17 -9.33 -3.91 -8.35
C SER A 17 -8.30 -5.05 -8.32
N GLY A 18 -8.71 -6.30 -8.59
CA GLY A 18 -7.77 -7.42 -8.72
C GLY A 18 -7.15 -7.97 -7.42
N LEU A 19 -7.38 -7.32 -6.29
CA LEU A 19 -6.91 -7.78 -4.97
C LEU A 19 -7.57 -9.12 -4.58
N LYS A 20 -6.75 -10.06 -4.08
CA LYS A 20 -7.15 -11.40 -3.66
C LYS A 20 -6.71 -11.64 -2.22
N ARG A 21 -7.33 -12.63 -1.56
CA ARG A 21 -6.96 -13.07 -0.20
C ARG A 21 -5.47 -13.42 -0.06
N LYS A 22 -4.80 -13.85 -1.13
CA LYS A 22 -3.34 -14.08 -1.12
C LYS A 22 -2.55 -12.80 -0.82
N HIS A 23 -2.90 -11.66 -1.42
CA HIS A 23 -2.22 -10.39 -1.19
C HIS A 23 -2.37 -9.93 0.27
N ALA A 24 -3.55 -10.10 0.88
CA ALA A 24 -3.76 -9.83 2.30
C ALA A 24 -2.83 -10.69 3.19
N ARG A 25 -2.68 -11.98 2.87
CA ARG A 25 -1.78 -12.89 3.61
C ARG A 25 -0.32 -12.50 3.46
N ASP A 26 0.11 -12.16 2.25
CA ASP A 26 1.50 -11.79 1.96
C ASP A 26 1.88 -10.47 2.66
N TRP A 27 0.97 -9.49 2.63
CA TRP A 27 1.10 -8.24 3.36
C TRP A 27 1.23 -8.45 4.87
N LEU A 28 0.33 -9.22 5.48
CA LEU A 28 0.40 -9.54 6.92
C LEU A 28 1.69 -10.30 7.28
N LYS A 29 2.13 -11.22 6.40
CA LYS A 29 3.35 -12.00 6.62
C LYS A 29 4.57 -11.07 6.67
N LYS A 30 4.72 -10.17 5.70
CA LYS A 30 5.82 -9.19 5.64
C LYS A 30 5.81 -8.28 6.88
N MET A 31 4.66 -7.70 7.21
CA MET A 31 4.48 -6.88 8.40
C MET A 31 4.86 -7.61 9.70
N ARG A 32 4.43 -8.86 9.83
CA ARG A 32 4.74 -9.68 11.00
C ARG A 32 6.25 -9.95 11.12
N THR A 33 6.92 -10.26 10.01
CA THR A 33 8.38 -10.48 9.99
C THR A 33 9.12 -9.22 10.43
N ILE A 34 8.76 -8.05 9.91
CA ILE A 34 9.35 -6.76 10.33
C ILE A 34 9.15 -6.55 11.83
N ALA A 35 7.93 -6.73 12.33
CA ALA A 35 7.62 -6.53 13.75
C ALA A 35 8.36 -7.52 14.67
N GLU A 36 8.50 -8.78 14.27
CA GLU A 36 9.24 -9.80 15.03
C GLU A 36 10.73 -9.45 15.12
N LYS A 37 11.34 -9.02 14.00
CA LYS A 37 12.75 -8.59 13.98
C LYS A 37 12.98 -7.29 14.75
N ALA A 38 12.09 -6.30 14.60
CA ALA A 38 12.18 -5.03 15.33
C ALA A 38 12.09 -5.25 16.85
N LYS A 39 11.21 -6.15 17.31
CA LYS A 39 11.12 -6.55 18.72
C LYS A 39 12.37 -7.24 19.24
N ALA A 40 13.13 -7.89 18.36
CA ALA A 40 14.40 -8.51 18.68
C ALA A 40 15.59 -7.54 18.56
N GLU A 41 15.34 -6.24 18.33
CA GLU A 41 16.37 -5.21 18.08
C GLU A 41 17.29 -5.55 16.90
N ASP A 42 16.80 -6.36 15.95
CA ASP A 42 17.53 -6.74 14.75
C ASP A 42 17.47 -5.60 13.72
N LEU A 43 18.63 -5.01 13.43
CA LEU A 43 18.78 -3.92 12.48
C LEU A 43 18.33 -4.29 11.05
N SER A 44 18.27 -5.58 10.70
CA SER A 44 17.72 -6.02 9.41
C SER A 44 16.23 -5.69 9.25
N ALA A 45 15.50 -5.40 10.34
CA ALA A 45 14.12 -4.94 10.27
C ALA A 45 13.95 -3.64 9.47
N VAL A 46 14.98 -2.78 9.43
CA VAL A 46 14.96 -1.54 8.64
C VAL A 46 14.96 -1.86 7.14
N GLY A 47 15.84 -2.75 6.70
CA GLY A 47 15.88 -3.20 5.29
C GLY A 47 14.60 -3.91 4.87
N ASP A 48 14.05 -4.77 5.73
CA ASP A 48 12.76 -5.41 5.47
C ASP A 48 11.61 -4.40 5.36
N ALA A 49 11.66 -3.30 6.13
CA ALA A 49 10.67 -2.23 6.05
C ALA A 49 10.78 -1.43 4.75
N GLU A 50 11.99 -1.12 4.28
CA GLU A 50 12.21 -0.49 2.97
C GLU A 50 11.69 -1.38 1.83
N GLU A 51 12.01 -2.68 1.85
CA GLU A 51 11.47 -3.65 0.88
C GLU A 51 9.94 -3.76 0.93
N PHE A 52 9.34 -3.51 2.10
CA PHE A 52 7.90 -3.50 2.26
C PHE A 52 7.26 -2.25 1.64
N LEU A 53 7.87 -1.07 1.77
CA LEU A 53 7.42 0.15 1.09
C LEU A 53 7.46 -0.05 -0.43
N ASP A 54 8.56 -0.58 -0.98
CA ASP A 54 8.66 -0.95 -2.40
C ASP A 54 7.59 -1.94 -2.84
N TYR A 55 7.26 -2.90 -1.97
CA TYR A 55 6.19 -3.85 -2.23
C TYR A 55 4.83 -3.14 -2.28
N GLN A 56 4.55 -2.19 -1.39
CA GLN A 56 3.31 -1.43 -1.38
C GLN A 56 3.13 -0.61 -2.66
N ASP A 57 4.18 0.06 -3.13
CA ASP A 57 4.15 0.85 -4.37
C ASP A 57 3.89 -0.04 -5.59
N LYS A 58 4.54 -1.20 -5.66
CA LYS A 58 4.29 -2.19 -6.73
C LYS A 58 2.83 -2.67 -6.72
N GLN A 59 2.25 -2.92 -5.55
CA GLN A 59 0.83 -3.29 -5.44
C GLN A 59 -0.09 -2.12 -5.84
N ALA A 60 0.28 -0.89 -5.50
CA ALA A 60 -0.47 0.30 -5.92
C ALA A 60 -0.54 0.41 -7.44
N ILE A 61 0.58 0.24 -8.13
CA ILE A 61 0.65 0.26 -9.60
C ILE A 61 -0.10 -0.94 -10.19
N GLU A 62 0.07 -2.15 -9.64
CA GLU A 62 -0.55 -3.37 -10.17
C GLU A 62 -2.08 -3.35 -10.09
N PHE A 63 -2.63 -2.83 -8.99
CA PHE A 63 -4.07 -2.91 -8.72
C PHE A 63 -4.83 -1.63 -8.97
N SER A 64 -4.14 -0.50 -9.15
CA SER A 64 -4.77 0.71 -9.65
C SER A 64 -4.80 0.72 -11.16
N SER A 65 -5.69 1.51 -11.74
CA SER A 65 -5.71 1.80 -13.18
C SER A 65 -4.65 2.82 -13.61
N LEU A 66 -3.58 3.03 -12.83
CA LEU A 66 -2.49 3.94 -13.15
C LEU A 66 -1.31 3.19 -13.77
N SER A 67 -0.60 3.85 -14.67
CA SER A 67 0.74 3.45 -15.07
C SER A 67 1.76 3.77 -13.97
N LYS A 68 2.95 3.17 -14.08
CA LYS A 68 4.07 3.45 -13.19
C LYS A 68 4.45 4.94 -13.21
N GLU A 69 4.54 5.55 -14.39
CA GLU A 69 4.89 6.96 -14.53
C GLU A 69 3.87 7.88 -13.87
N GLU A 70 2.58 7.58 -14.02
CA GLU A 70 1.53 8.35 -13.34
C GLU A 70 1.61 8.22 -11.82
N PHE A 71 1.89 7.02 -11.30
CA PHE A 71 2.05 6.79 -9.86
C PHE A 71 3.30 7.48 -9.30
N ASP A 72 4.43 7.39 -9.99
CA ASP A 72 5.71 7.99 -9.57
C ASP A 72 5.64 9.54 -9.56
N ASN A 73 4.73 10.14 -10.34
CA ASN A 73 4.48 11.58 -10.37
C ASN A 73 3.43 12.07 -9.36
N LEU A 74 2.80 11.16 -8.60
CA LEU A 74 1.88 11.55 -7.54
C LEU A 74 2.63 12.23 -6.41
N ASP A 75 1.99 13.21 -5.80
CA ASP A 75 2.44 13.65 -4.49
C ASP A 75 2.16 12.56 -3.43
N ILE A 76 2.85 12.68 -2.29
CA ILE A 76 2.77 11.72 -1.20
C ILE A 76 1.34 11.58 -0.65
N GLU A 77 0.54 12.65 -0.66
CA GLU A 77 -0.84 12.60 -0.17
C GLU A 77 -1.72 11.75 -1.10
N GLU A 78 -1.60 11.96 -2.41
CA GLU A 78 -2.35 11.23 -3.43
C GLU A 78 -1.94 9.75 -3.50
N ALA A 79 -0.64 9.45 -3.41
CA ALA A 79 -0.16 8.07 -3.30
C ALA A 79 -0.74 7.37 -2.05
N ASN A 80 -0.77 8.07 -0.91
CA ASN A 80 -1.32 7.53 0.33
C ASN A 80 -2.83 7.22 0.26
N LYS A 81 -3.61 7.98 -0.54
CA LYS A 81 -5.04 7.65 -0.75
C LYS A 81 -5.21 6.28 -1.42
N ILE A 82 -4.35 5.96 -2.39
CA ILE A 82 -4.36 4.68 -3.09
C ILE A 82 -3.98 3.55 -2.13
N LEU A 83 -2.87 3.71 -1.40
CA LEU A 83 -2.39 2.73 -0.43
C LEU A 83 -3.41 2.48 0.69
N SER A 84 -4.07 3.54 1.18
CA SER A 84 -5.15 3.43 2.17
C SER A 84 -6.34 2.63 1.64
N ALA A 85 -6.74 2.87 0.39
CA ALA A 85 -7.82 2.14 -0.24
C ALA A 85 -7.48 0.66 -0.45
N ILE A 86 -6.23 0.34 -0.83
CA ILE A 86 -5.74 -1.04 -0.86
C ILE A 86 -5.82 -1.66 0.54
N GLY A 87 -5.34 -0.97 1.56
CA GLY A 87 -5.43 -1.43 2.95
C GLY A 87 -6.87 -1.75 3.39
N LYS A 88 -7.82 -0.88 3.08
CA LYS A 88 -9.25 -1.09 3.37
C LYS A 88 -9.83 -2.30 2.62
N LEU A 89 -9.40 -2.55 1.38
CA LEU A 89 -9.82 -3.71 0.61
C LEU A 89 -9.23 -5.03 1.13
N LEU A 90 -7.97 -5.00 1.53
CA LEU A 90 -7.28 -6.17 2.09
C LEU A 90 -7.78 -6.51 3.51
N PHE A 91 -8.08 -5.47 4.30
CA PHE A 91 -8.42 -5.58 5.72
C PHE A 91 -9.70 -4.81 6.05
N PRO A 92 -10.87 -5.19 5.49
CA PRO A 92 -12.12 -4.44 5.67
C PRO A 92 -12.60 -4.40 7.14
N GLN A 93 -12.14 -5.34 7.96
CA GLN A 93 -12.46 -5.44 9.38
C GLN A 93 -11.65 -4.46 10.25
N SER A 94 -10.58 -3.84 9.73
CA SER A 94 -9.71 -2.97 10.53
C SER A 94 -10.36 -1.63 10.91
N LYS A 95 -11.59 -1.33 10.45
CA LYS A 95 -12.35 -0.10 10.76
C LYS A 95 -11.59 1.23 10.59
N GLY A 96 -10.46 1.23 9.88
CA GLY A 96 -9.58 2.40 9.83
C GLY A 96 -8.83 2.67 11.14
N GLU A 97 -8.91 1.77 12.12
CA GLU A 97 -7.95 1.75 13.21
C GLU A 97 -6.59 1.37 12.61
N SER A 98 -5.59 2.16 12.99
CA SER A 98 -4.21 1.84 12.72
C SER A 98 -3.97 0.38 13.11
N LEU A 99 -3.40 -0.41 12.20
CA LEU A 99 -2.89 -1.74 12.54
C LEU A 99 -1.62 -1.64 13.43
N PHE A 100 -1.35 -0.45 13.98
CA PHE A 100 -0.28 -0.04 14.87
C PHE A 100 -0.84 0.70 16.08
#